data_AF-A0A2V9RFW2-F1
#
_entry.id   AF-A0A2V9RFW2-F1
#
_cell.length_a   1.000
_cell.length_b   1.000
_cell.length_c   1.000
_cell.angle_alpha   90.00
_cell.angle_beta   90.00
_cell.angle_gamma   90.00
#
_symmetry.space_group_name_H-M   'P 1'
#
loop_
_entity.id
_entity.type
_entity.pdbx_description
1 polymer ?
#
loop_
_entity_poly.entity_id
_entity_poly.type
_entity_poly.pdbx_seq_one_letter_code
_entity_poly.pdbx_strand_id
1 'polypeptide(L)'
;MEIGTNRPDAMNHYGVAREAAAIYDLPLIPIRPSLPEGKGAAPASIVIAEADLCPRFSARAIRNVRIKPSPQAIAQRLGLLDQRPISNAVDATNYVLWEIGKPTHVFDMDLLEGGKIIVRKAEPGEVNSPRKTWLWRMRKSP
;
A
#
# COMPACT_ATOMS: atom_id res chain seq x y z
N MET A 1 13.42 -4.61 -18.02
CA MET A 1 14.10 -3.31 -17.83
C MET A 1 15.03 -3.47 -16.65
N GLU A 2 16.34 -3.30 -16.85
CA GLU A 2 17.26 -3.22 -15.71
C GLU A 2 17.25 -1.78 -15.19
N ILE A 3 17.00 -1.62 -13.88
CA ILE A 3 16.92 -0.32 -13.23
C ILE A 3 18.05 -0.24 -12.21
N GLY A 4 18.89 0.80 -12.35
CA GLY A 4 19.95 1.09 -11.39
C GLY A 4 19.39 1.42 -10.01
N THR A 5 20.17 1.14 -8.96
CA THR A 5 19.77 1.39 -7.55
C THR A 5 19.46 2.86 -7.25
N ASN A 6 19.96 3.78 -8.09
CA ASN A 6 19.73 5.22 -8.01
C ASN A 6 18.42 5.68 -8.68
N ARG A 7 17.66 4.81 -9.35
CA ARG A 7 16.41 5.14 -10.07
C ARG A 7 15.17 4.39 -9.53
N PRO A 8 14.91 4.40 -8.22
CA PRO A 8 13.71 3.76 -7.66
C PRO A 8 12.41 4.41 -8.18
N ASP A 9 12.51 5.66 -8.64
CA ASP A 9 11.39 6.37 -9.23
C ASP A 9 10.85 5.68 -10.50
N ALA A 10 11.71 5.01 -11.28
CA ALA A 10 11.33 4.31 -12.50
C ALA A 10 10.80 2.88 -12.25
N MET A 11 10.68 2.43 -11.00
CA MET A 11 10.18 1.09 -10.65
C MET A 11 8.64 0.97 -10.66
N ASN A 12 7.95 1.93 -11.28
CA ASN A 12 6.49 1.99 -11.39
C ASN A 12 6.08 2.70 -12.68
N HIS A 13 4.83 2.52 -13.10
CA HIS A 13 4.33 3.04 -14.38
C HIS A 13 4.36 4.56 -14.43
N TYR A 14 3.99 5.24 -13.35
CA TYR A 14 3.96 6.69 -13.32
C TYR A 14 5.35 7.31 -13.44
N GLY A 15 6.36 6.71 -12.81
CA GLY A 15 7.74 7.12 -12.92
C GLY A 15 8.32 6.95 -14.33
N VAL A 16 8.02 5.82 -14.99
CA VAL A 16 8.38 5.61 -16.40
C VAL A 16 7.68 6.64 -17.30
N ALA A 17 6.39 6.90 -17.07
CA ALA A 17 5.65 7.93 -17.81
C ALA A 17 6.24 9.33 -17.59
N ARG A 18 6.69 9.65 -16.37
CA ARG A 18 7.38 10.90 -16.06
C ARG A 18 8.71 11.03 -16.81
N GLU A 19 9.49 9.96 -16.89
CA GLU A 19 10.75 9.97 -17.64
C GLU A 19 10.48 10.17 -19.14
N ALA A 20 9.52 9.44 -19.69
CA ALA A 20 9.12 9.59 -21.09
C ALA A 20 8.61 11.02 -21.39
N ALA A 21 7.80 11.60 -20.50
CA ALA A 21 7.33 12.97 -20.63
C ALA A 21 8.49 13.98 -20.68
N ALA A 22 9.52 13.80 -19.85
CA ALA A 22 10.70 14.64 -19.86
C ALA A 22 11.56 14.46 -21.12
N ILE A 23 11.76 13.22 -21.60
CA ILE A 23 12.57 12.92 -22.78
C ILE A 23 11.94 13.49 -24.07
N TYR A 24 10.62 13.34 -24.20
CA TYR A 24 9.90 13.71 -25.42
C TYR A 24 9.26 15.10 -25.38
N ASP A 25 9.51 15.88 -24.32
CA ASP A 25 8.89 17.19 -24.09
C ASP A 25 7.34 17.14 -24.17
N LEU A 26 6.75 16.14 -23.50
CA LEU A 26 5.31 15.91 -23.48
C LEU A 26 4.71 16.28 -22.12
N PRO A 27 3.43 16.70 -22.08
CA PRO A 27 2.76 16.95 -20.81
C PRO A 27 2.55 15.64 -20.03
N LEU A 28 2.94 15.64 -18.75
CA LEU A 28 2.61 14.56 -17.82
C LEU A 28 1.27 14.83 -17.14
N ILE A 29 0.34 13.87 -17.23
CA ILE A 29 -0.95 13.96 -16.54
C ILE A 29 -0.74 13.75 -15.02
N PRO A 30 -1.16 14.70 -14.16
CA PRO A 30 -1.01 14.53 -12.71
C PRO A 30 -2.01 13.53 -12.15
N ILE A 31 -1.55 12.65 -11.25
CA ILE A 31 -2.45 11.76 -10.50
C ILE A 31 -3.16 12.58 -9.43
N ARG A 32 -4.44 12.86 -9.65
CA ARG A 32 -5.32 13.60 -8.73
C ARG A 32 -6.58 12.77 -8.44
N PRO A 33 -6.51 11.79 -7.52
CA PRO A 33 -7.67 11.00 -7.18
C PRO A 33 -8.70 11.88 -6.48
N SER A 34 -9.91 11.93 -7.02
CA SER A 34 -11.06 12.49 -6.29
C SER A 34 -11.53 11.46 -5.29
N LEU A 35 -11.40 11.77 -4.01
CA LEU A 35 -11.85 10.90 -2.94
C LEU A 35 -13.08 11.52 -2.27
N PRO A 36 -14.11 10.73 -1.90
CA PRO A 36 -15.22 11.24 -1.12
C PRO A 36 -14.71 11.76 0.23
N GLU A 37 -15.43 12.68 0.85
CA GLU A 37 -15.11 13.13 2.21
C GLU A 37 -15.18 11.97 3.22
N GLY A 38 -14.35 12.06 4.27
CA GLY A 38 -14.41 11.12 5.38
C GLY A 38 -15.74 11.26 6.13
N LYS A 39 -16.37 10.12 6.47
CA LYS A 39 -17.60 10.12 7.28
C LYS A 39 -17.26 9.78 8.73
N GLY A 40 -17.53 10.70 9.65
CA GLY A 40 -17.42 10.48 11.09
C GLY A 40 -15.99 10.36 11.63
N ALA A 41 -15.89 9.95 12.90
CA ALA A 41 -14.60 9.73 13.55
C ALA A 41 -13.86 8.51 12.99
N ALA A 42 -12.52 8.55 13.02
CA ALA A 42 -11.70 7.42 12.62
C ALA A 42 -12.01 6.20 13.51
N PRO A 43 -12.40 5.06 12.93
CA PRO A 43 -12.81 3.89 13.72
C PRO A 43 -11.64 3.14 14.35
N ALA A 44 -10.41 3.48 13.97
CA ALA A 44 -9.20 2.94 14.57
C ALA A 44 -8.20 4.07 14.82
N SER A 45 -7.47 3.97 15.93
CA SER A 45 -6.36 4.87 16.26
C SER A 45 -5.03 4.34 15.70
N ILE A 46 -4.11 5.25 15.38
CA ILE A 46 -2.75 4.90 14.95
C ILE A 46 -1.79 5.50 15.95
N VAL A 47 -0.91 4.66 16.50
CA VAL A 47 0.17 5.07 17.40
C VAL A 47 1.49 4.68 16.78
N ILE A 48 2.35 5.67 16.55
CA ILE A 48 3.70 5.45 16.07
C ILE A 48 4.64 5.58 17.26
N ALA A 49 5.06 4.44 17.83
CA ALA A 49 5.96 4.41 18.98
C ALA A 49 7.43 4.63 18.58
N GLU A 50 7.76 4.38 17.31
CA GLU A 50 9.13 4.43 16.78
C GLU A 50 9.19 5.42 15.61
N ALA A 51 9.02 6.71 15.91
CA ALA A 51 8.95 7.76 14.89
C ALA A 51 10.23 7.88 14.04
N ASP A 52 11.39 7.56 14.61
CA ASP A 52 12.68 7.57 13.91
C ASP A 52 12.74 6.54 12.76
N LEU A 53 12.02 5.43 12.92
CA LEU A 53 11.93 4.39 11.89
C LEU A 53 10.72 4.61 10.97
N CYS A 54 9.58 5.01 11.55
CA CYS A 54 8.35 5.27 10.83
C CYS A 54 7.93 6.72 11.02
N PRO A 55 8.45 7.68 10.24
CA PRO A 55 8.05 9.07 10.40
C PRO A 55 6.58 9.31 10.04
N ARG A 56 5.96 8.40 9.28
CA ARG A 56 4.57 8.52 8.84
C ARG A 56 3.91 7.17 8.62
N PHE A 57 2.76 7.00 9.27
CA PHE A 57 1.81 5.94 8.99
C PHE A 57 0.41 6.54 8.88
N SER A 58 -0.31 6.25 7.81
CA SER A 58 -1.66 6.74 7.57
C SER A 58 -2.55 5.61 7.13
N ALA A 59 -3.79 5.60 7.62
CA ALA A 59 -4.80 4.64 7.22
C ALA A 59 -6.10 5.37 6.89
N ARG A 60 -6.92 4.71 6.08
CA ARG A 60 -8.28 5.15 5.76
C ARG A 60 -9.21 3.97 5.92
N ALA A 61 -10.28 4.16 6.69
CA ALA A 61 -11.32 3.14 6.83
C ALA A 61 -12.28 3.18 5.64
N ILE A 62 -12.54 2.01 5.07
CA ILE A 62 -13.53 1.81 4.00
C ILE A 62 -14.52 0.77 4.50
N ARG A 63 -15.80 1.16 4.61
CA ARG A 63 -16.87 0.29 5.12
C ARG A 63 -17.68 -0.30 3.97
N ASN A 64 -18.40 -1.38 4.27
CA ASN A 64 -19.32 -2.04 3.34
C ASN A 64 -18.64 -2.55 2.06
N VAL A 65 -17.37 -2.96 2.18
CA VAL A 65 -16.62 -3.58 1.08
C VAL A 65 -17.01 -5.05 1.00
N ARG A 66 -17.41 -5.50 -0.19
CA ARG A 66 -17.57 -6.92 -0.50
C ARG A 66 -16.31 -7.44 -1.16
N ILE A 67 -15.68 -8.44 -0.58
CA ILE A 67 -14.56 -9.14 -1.19
C ILE A 67 -15.08 -9.96 -2.37
N LYS A 68 -14.50 -9.75 -3.55
CA LYS A 68 -14.86 -10.40 -4.81
C LYS A 68 -13.68 -10.39 -5.79
N PRO A 69 -13.75 -11.12 -6.91
CA PRO A 69 -12.75 -10.99 -7.97
C PRO A 69 -12.60 -9.55 -8.44
N SER A 70 -11.38 -9.17 -8.81
CA SER A 70 -11.06 -7.84 -9.32
C SER A 70 -11.76 -7.56 -10.65
N PRO A 71 -12.04 -6.29 -10.97
CA PRO A 71 -12.50 -5.91 -12.29
C PRO A 71 -11.55 -6.44 -13.38
N GLN A 72 -12.11 -6.92 -14.49
CA GLN A 72 -11.34 -7.58 -15.55
C GLN A 72 -10.16 -6.73 -16.05
N ALA A 73 -10.35 -5.43 -16.23
CA ALA A 73 -9.28 -4.52 -16.66
C ALA A 73 -8.10 -4.47 -15.67
N ILE A 74 -8.37 -4.50 -14.36
CA ILE A 74 -7.33 -4.52 -13.32
C ILE A 74 -6.63 -5.87 -13.32
N ALA A 75 -7.38 -6.96 -13.37
CA ALA A 75 -6.84 -8.31 -13.42
C ALA A 75 -5.95 -8.53 -14.65
N GLN A 76 -6.35 -8.02 -15.82
CA GLN A 76 -5.55 -8.07 -17.05
C GLN A 76 -4.26 -7.26 -16.93
N ARG A 77 -4.33 -6.02 -16.42
CA ARG A 77 -3.14 -5.18 -16.22
C ARG A 77 -2.14 -5.83 -15.26
N LEU A 78 -2.61 -6.41 -14.17
CA LEU A 78 -1.77 -7.17 -13.25
C LEU A 78 -1.19 -8.43 -13.91
N GLY A 79 -1.99 -9.13 -14.73
CA GLY A 79 -1.54 -10.29 -15.49
C GLY A 79 -0.41 -9.99 -16.48
N LEU A 80 -0.36 -8.78 -17.05
CA LEU A 80 0.76 -8.34 -17.90
C LEU A 80 2.09 -8.17 -17.14
N LEU A 81 2.02 -8.14 -15.81
CA LEU A 81 3.17 -8.05 -14.89
C LEU A 81 3.45 -9.40 -14.20
N ASP A 82 2.91 -10.49 -14.75
CA ASP A 82 2.94 -11.84 -14.19
C ASP A 82 2.39 -11.93 -12.74
N GLN A 83 1.54 -10.98 -12.35
CA GLN A 83 0.86 -10.99 -11.06
C GLN A 83 -0.43 -11.77 -11.16
N ARG A 84 -0.59 -12.80 -10.32
CA ARG A 84 -1.85 -13.53 -10.18
C ARG A 84 -2.87 -12.67 -9.40
N PRO A 85 -4.04 -12.33 -9.98
CA PRO A 85 -5.11 -11.65 -9.24
C PRO A 85 -5.63 -12.53 -8.10
N ILE A 86 -5.88 -11.95 -6.94
CA ILE A 86 -6.32 -12.64 -5.72
C ILE A 86 -7.72 -12.19 -5.33
N SER A 87 -7.91 -10.89 -5.08
CA SER A 87 -9.19 -10.29 -4.73
C SER A 87 -9.16 -8.80 -4.98
N ASN A 88 -10.32 -8.17 -5.11
CA ASN A 88 -10.44 -6.73 -5.31
C ASN A 88 -9.70 -5.88 -4.26
N ALA A 89 -9.60 -6.33 -3.01
CA ALA A 89 -8.88 -5.62 -1.96
C ALA A 89 -7.36 -5.77 -2.10
N VAL A 90 -6.87 -7.00 -2.31
CA VAL A 90 -5.43 -7.29 -2.44
C VAL A 90 -4.89 -6.71 -3.74
N ASP A 91 -5.62 -6.90 -4.83
CA ASP A 91 -5.22 -6.44 -6.15
C ASP A 91 -5.22 -4.91 -6.23
N ALA A 92 -6.09 -4.21 -5.48
CA ALA A 92 -6.01 -2.76 -5.37
C ALA A 92 -4.68 -2.30 -4.77
N THR A 93 -4.17 -2.99 -3.74
CA THR A 93 -2.87 -2.65 -3.14
C THR A 93 -1.70 -2.90 -4.09
N ASN A 94 -1.74 -4.01 -4.83
CA ASN A 94 -0.74 -4.35 -5.83
C ASN A 94 -0.79 -3.40 -7.03
N TYR A 95 -1.99 -2.99 -7.42
CA TYR A 95 -2.19 -2.05 -8.51
C TYR A 95 -1.58 -0.69 -8.18
N VAL A 96 -1.83 -0.15 -6.98
CA VAL A 96 -1.21 1.11 -6.52
C VAL A 96 0.32 0.99 -6.42
N LEU A 97 0.82 -0.16 -5.97
CA LEU A 97 2.26 -0.43 -5.94
C LEU A 97 2.88 -0.29 -7.34
N TRP A 98 2.29 -0.94 -8.34
CA TRP A 98 2.81 -0.89 -9.71
C TRP A 98 2.52 0.43 -10.43
N GLU A 99 1.43 1.11 -10.08
CA GLU A 99 1.05 2.38 -10.68
C GLU A 99 1.97 3.51 -10.23
N ILE A 100 2.15 3.70 -8.92
CA ILE A 100 2.87 4.86 -8.34
C ILE A 100 4.06 4.50 -7.43
N GLY A 101 4.40 3.22 -7.31
CA GLY A 101 5.54 2.79 -6.49
C GLY A 101 5.30 2.88 -4.98
N LYS A 102 4.04 2.94 -4.54
CA LYS A 102 3.69 3.05 -3.12
C LYS A 102 3.18 1.71 -2.58
N PRO A 103 3.96 0.98 -1.76
CA PRO A 103 3.45 -0.19 -1.06
C PRO A 103 2.34 0.21 -0.09
N THR A 104 1.25 -0.55 -0.13
CA THR A 104 0.08 -0.37 0.73
C THR A 104 -0.36 -1.71 1.29
N HIS A 105 -1.23 -1.68 2.29
CA HIS A 105 -1.78 -2.88 2.90
C HIS A 105 -3.23 -2.64 3.31
N VAL A 106 -4.04 -3.69 3.26
CA VAL A 106 -5.43 -3.66 3.71
C VAL A 106 -5.56 -4.57 4.91
N PHE A 107 -6.12 -4.04 5.98
CA PHE A 107 -6.45 -4.79 7.19
C PHE A 107 -7.96 -5.03 7.24
N ASP A 108 -8.36 -6.22 7.69
CA ASP A 108 -9.73 -6.44 8.11
C ASP A 108 -9.94 -5.73 9.46
N MET A 109 -10.84 -4.75 9.47
CA MET A 109 -11.13 -3.94 10.64
C MET A 109 -11.80 -4.74 11.75
N ASP A 110 -12.56 -5.80 11.41
CA ASP A 110 -13.26 -6.63 12.40
C ASP A 110 -12.28 -7.57 13.13
N LEU A 111 -11.09 -7.80 12.55
CA LEU A 111 -9.99 -8.55 13.15
C LEU A 111 -8.97 -7.64 13.87
N LEU A 112 -9.17 -6.33 13.86
CA LEU A 112 -8.26 -5.38 14.48
C LEU A 112 -8.52 -5.29 16.00
N GLU A 113 -7.73 -6.02 16.77
CA GLU A 113 -7.83 -6.04 18.23
C GLU A 113 -7.65 -4.64 18.84
N GLY A 114 -8.59 -4.24 19.69
CA GLY A 114 -8.55 -2.96 20.41
C GLY A 114 -8.70 -1.72 19.53
N GLY A 115 -9.07 -1.87 18.24
CA GLY A 115 -9.29 -0.74 17.34
C GLY A 115 -8.07 0.18 17.21
N LYS A 116 -6.87 -0.37 17.29
CA LYS A 116 -5.63 0.40 17.27
C LYS A 116 -4.56 -0.29 16.45
N ILE A 117 -3.80 0.51 15.71
CA ILE A 117 -2.59 0.10 15.00
C ILE A 117 -1.41 0.71 15.74
N ILE A 118 -0.52 -0.13 16.27
CA ILE A 118 0.69 0.32 16.96
C ILE A 118 1.90 -0.04 16.08
N VAL A 119 2.59 0.97 15.59
CA VAL A 119 3.83 0.81 14.82
C VAL A 119 5.00 0.88 15.79
N ARG A 120 5.61 -0.28 16.07
CA ARG A 120 6.75 -0.43 16.98
C ARG A 120 7.73 -1.50 16.49
N LYS A 121 8.92 -1.54 17.08
CA LYS A 121 9.84 -2.66 16.93
C LYS A 121 9.23 -3.93 17.54
N ALA A 122 9.61 -5.07 16.98
CA ALA A 122 9.31 -6.35 17.60
C ALA A 122 10.16 -6.53 18.86
N GLU A 123 9.60 -7.14 19.89
CA GLU A 123 10.31 -7.50 21.12
C GLU A 123 11.14 -8.79 20.90
N PRO A 124 12.28 -8.94 21.59
CA PRO A 124 13.04 -10.20 21.56
C PRO A 124 12.16 -11.39 21.99
N GLY A 125 12.11 -12.44 21.17
CA GLY A 125 11.28 -13.63 21.43
C GLY A 125 9.80 -13.48 21.06
N GLU A 126 9.37 -12.33 20.52
CA GLU A 126 7.98 -12.11 20.13
C GLU A 126 7.58 -12.96 18.90
N VAL A 127 6.71 -13.94 19.11
CA VAL A 127 6.18 -14.84 18.07
C VAL A 127 4.94 -14.21 17.43
N ASN A 128 4.90 -14.14 16.09
CA ASN A 128 3.69 -13.76 15.37
C ASN A 128 2.71 -14.94 15.42
N SER A 129 1.61 -14.79 16.15
CA SER A 129 0.44 -15.63 15.93
C SER A 129 -0.26 -15.16 14.66
N PRO A 130 -0.54 -16.03 13.67
CA PRO A 130 -1.31 -15.66 12.47
C PRO A 130 -2.73 -15.14 12.78
N ARG A 131 -3.19 -15.29 14.03
CA ARG A 131 -4.54 -14.93 14.48
C ARG A 131 -4.61 -13.70 15.39
N LYS A 132 -3.49 -13.09 15.76
CA LYS A 132 -3.47 -11.94 16.67
C LYS A 132 -2.63 -10.82 16.11
N THR A 133 -3.29 -9.68 15.94
CA THR A 133 -2.70 -8.36 15.78
C THR A 133 -1.78 -8.20 14.56
N TRP A 134 -2.29 -7.51 13.54
CA TRP A 134 -1.50 -7.10 12.38
C TRP A 134 -0.45 -6.04 12.78
N LEU A 135 0.66 -6.50 13.36
CA LEU A 135 1.77 -5.67 13.80
C LEU A 135 2.76 -5.48 12.63
N TRP A 136 2.93 -4.24 12.17
CA TRP A 136 3.91 -3.92 11.13
C TRP A 136 5.31 -3.85 11.76
N ARG A 137 6.14 -4.87 11.51
CA ARG A 137 7.50 -4.99 12.10
C ARG A 137 8.54 -4.34 11.20
N MET A 138 9.34 -3.43 11.74
CA MET A 138 10.63 -3.07 11.12
C MET A 138 11.75 -3.91 11.73
N ARG A 139 12.36 -4.77 10.91
CA ARG A 139 13.56 -5.52 11.29
C ARG A 139 14.78 -4.74 10.79
N LYS A 140 15.77 -4.48 11.65
CA LYS A 140 17.11 -4.08 11.18
C LYS A 140 17.72 -5.28 10.45
N SER A 141 18.13 -5.09 9.20
CA SER A 141 19.15 -5.97 8.61
C SER A 141 20.44 -5.84 9.43
N PRO A 142 21.19 -6.94 9.62
CA PRO A 142 22.48 -6.89 10.30
C PRO A 142 23.46 -5.94 9.62
#